data_AF-A0A371DT84-F1
#
_entry.id   AF-A0A371DT84-F1
#
_cell.length_a   1.000
_cell.length_b   1.000
_cell.length_c   1.000
_cell.angle_alpha   90.00
_cell.angle_beta   90.00
_cell.angle_gamma   90.00
#
_symmetry.space_group_name_H-M   'P 1'
#
loop_
_entity.id
_entity.type
_entity.pdbx_description
1 polymer ?
#
loop_
_entity_poly.entity_id
_entity_poly.type
_entity_poly.pdbx_seq_one_letter_code
_entity_poly.pdbx_strand_id
1 'polypeptide(L)'
;MASLFPRPCPQLPDYRSLLVKGLYHASAPVHLLLSHNTDDPEARAIFLTPRRDAIKNDLIDLNDAWISEYSGRGRNAAAAQKTETFYPPSLAHLRLLLSMLHEYDDVLHHAKTTLDTAPTLLVLHEISEYFTSQASDATVSAYLSVISSAMALTASWSPRW
;
A
#
# COMPACT_ATOMS: atom_id res chain seq x y z
N MET A 1 5.52 -9.12 12.54
CA MET A 1 6.68 -8.94 11.66
C MET A 1 6.32 -9.26 10.22
N ALA A 2 6.34 -8.22 9.39
CA ALA A 2 5.96 -8.27 7.98
C ALA A 2 6.96 -9.09 7.15
N SER A 3 6.47 -9.69 6.05
CA SER A 3 7.27 -10.46 5.11
C SER A 3 6.74 -10.30 3.68
N LEU A 4 7.64 -10.35 2.70
CA LEU A 4 7.33 -10.34 1.27
C LEU A 4 6.93 -11.73 0.73
N PHE A 5 7.01 -12.78 1.55
CA PHE A 5 6.82 -14.17 1.11
C PHE A 5 5.93 -14.93 2.10
N PRO A 6 5.30 -16.04 1.68
CA PRO A 6 4.54 -16.89 2.59
C PRO A 6 5.47 -17.57 3.61
N ARG A 7 5.00 -17.74 4.85
CA ARG A 7 5.76 -18.44 5.91
C ARG A 7 5.85 -19.95 5.61
N PRO A 8 6.96 -20.64 5.97
CA PRO A 8 8.13 -20.12 6.68
C PRO A 8 9.11 -19.39 5.75
N CYS A 9 9.39 -18.12 6.05
CA CYS A 9 10.24 -17.25 5.24
C CYS A 9 10.99 -16.24 6.12
N PRO A 10 12.07 -15.61 5.63
CA PRO A 10 12.73 -14.53 6.33
C PRO A 10 11.77 -13.38 6.56
N GLN A 11 11.73 -12.87 7.78
CA GLN A 11 10.99 -11.67 8.11
C GLN A 11 11.78 -10.44 7.69
N LEU A 12 11.07 -9.36 7.36
CA LEU A 12 11.71 -8.07 7.15
C LEU A 12 12.21 -7.54 8.51
N PRO A 13 13.34 -6.81 8.53
CA PRO A 13 13.79 -6.09 9.71
C PRO A 13 12.78 -4.99 10.06
N ASP A 14 12.86 -4.44 11.28
CA ASP A 14 12.02 -3.29 11.64
C ASP A 14 12.36 -2.09 10.74
N TYR A 15 11.31 -1.42 10.23
CA TYR A 15 11.46 -0.27 9.33
C TYR A 15 10.44 0.82 9.66
N ARG A 16 10.87 2.08 9.49
CA ARG A 16 9.95 3.23 9.36
C ARG A 16 9.58 3.50 7.91
N SER A 17 10.53 3.25 7.01
CA SER A 17 10.39 3.36 5.57
C SER A 17 11.20 2.25 4.91
N LEU A 18 10.62 1.58 3.92
CA LEU A 18 11.25 0.49 3.19
C LEU A 18 11.17 0.78 1.69
N LEU A 19 12.32 0.76 1.01
CA LEU A 19 12.40 0.82 -0.44
C LEU A 19 12.77 -0.56 -0.96
N VAL A 20 11.86 -1.19 -1.70
CA VAL A 20 12.13 -2.42 -2.44
C VAL A 20 12.45 -2.04 -3.88
N LYS A 21 13.59 -2.49 -4.39
CA LYS A 21 14.03 -2.23 -5.77
C LYS A 21 14.39 -3.54 -6.46
N GLY A 22 14.05 -3.63 -7.74
CA GLY A 22 14.41 -4.75 -8.60
C GLY A 22 13.21 -5.65 -8.88
N LEU A 23 13.49 -6.84 -9.42
CA LEU A 23 12.46 -7.84 -9.68
C LEU A 23 12.02 -8.44 -8.35
N TYR A 24 10.73 -8.31 -8.04
CA TYR A 24 10.09 -8.99 -6.93
C TYR A 24 8.90 -9.80 -7.43
N HIS A 25 8.49 -10.77 -6.63
CA HIS A 25 7.36 -11.63 -6.96
C HIS A 25 6.06 -10.82 -6.99
N ALA A 26 5.20 -11.00 -7.99
CA ALA A 26 3.99 -10.17 -8.13
C ALA A 26 3.05 -10.25 -6.90
N SER A 27 3.07 -11.36 -6.16
CA SER A 27 2.34 -11.50 -4.89
C SER A 27 3.04 -10.92 -3.66
N ALA A 28 4.27 -10.43 -3.76
CA ALA A 28 5.03 -9.92 -2.62
C ALA A 28 4.32 -8.76 -1.89
N PRO A 29 3.69 -7.77 -2.57
CA PRO A 29 2.88 -6.76 -1.89
C PRO A 29 1.69 -7.37 -1.13
N VAL A 30 1.08 -8.42 -1.66
CA VAL A 30 -0.04 -9.12 -1.00
C VAL A 30 0.44 -9.79 0.29
N HIS A 31 1.55 -10.53 0.22
CA HIS A 31 2.16 -11.16 1.40
C HIS A 31 2.59 -10.13 2.45
N LEU A 32 3.09 -8.97 2.03
CA LEU A 32 3.45 -7.86 2.92
C LEU A 32 2.23 -7.37 3.71
N LEU A 33 1.15 -7.06 3.00
CA LEU A 33 -0.08 -6.53 3.58
C LEU A 33 -0.72 -7.55 4.53
N LEU A 34 -0.79 -8.81 4.10
CA LEU A 34 -1.36 -9.88 4.92
C LEU A 34 -0.54 -10.12 6.18
N SER A 35 0.79 -10.26 6.06
CA SER A 35 1.66 -10.53 7.20
C SER A 35 1.68 -9.37 8.21
N HIS A 36 1.63 -8.12 7.73
CA HIS A 36 1.50 -6.93 8.57
C HIS A 36 0.20 -6.93 9.38
N ASN A 37 -0.95 -7.10 8.71
CA ASN A 37 -2.27 -7.05 9.35
C ASN A 37 -2.61 -8.30 10.19
N THR A 38 -1.90 -9.40 9.95
CA THR A 38 -2.12 -10.68 10.66
C THR A 38 -1.45 -10.70 12.03
N ASP A 39 -0.34 -9.97 12.17
CA ASP A 39 0.44 -9.96 13.41
C ASP A 39 -0.03 -8.89 14.41
N ASP A 40 -0.72 -7.83 13.94
CA ASP A 40 -1.31 -6.78 14.77
C ASP A 40 -2.83 -6.65 14.52
N PRO A 41 -3.69 -6.94 15.52
CA PRO A 41 -5.14 -6.79 15.39
C PRO A 41 -5.62 -5.38 15.03
N GLU A 42 -4.88 -4.35 15.43
CA GLU A 42 -5.24 -2.95 15.17
C GLU A 42 -4.59 -2.42 13.89
N ALA A 43 -3.70 -3.20 13.25
CA ALA A 43 -3.03 -2.75 12.04
C ALA A 43 -4.00 -2.58 10.88
N ARG A 44 -3.80 -1.48 10.16
CA ARG A 44 -4.46 -1.16 8.90
C ARG A 44 -3.42 -0.72 7.89
N ALA A 45 -3.63 -1.11 6.64
CA ALA A 45 -2.72 -0.80 5.57
C ALA A 45 -3.44 -0.11 4.41
N ILE A 46 -2.76 0.86 3.79
CA ILE A 46 -3.20 1.47 2.54
C ILE A 46 -2.27 1.02 1.42
N PHE A 47 -2.87 0.51 0.35
CA PHE A 47 -2.16 0.07 -0.85
C PHE A 47 -2.51 1.00 -2.02
N LEU A 48 -1.50 1.73 -2.53
CA LEU A 48 -1.64 2.62 -3.68
C LEU A 48 -0.94 1.99 -4.89
N THR A 49 -1.68 1.76 -5.98
CA THR A 49 -1.11 1.21 -7.22
C THR A 49 -1.73 1.86 -8.46
N PRO A 50 -0.94 2.20 -9.50
CA PRO A 50 -1.44 2.91 -10.69
C PRO A 50 -2.46 2.13 -11.51
N ARG A 51 -2.28 0.81 -11.64
CA ARG A 51 -3.08 0.00 -12.56
C ARG A 51 -3.58 -1.27 -11.90
N ARG A 52 -4.89 -1.29 -11.64
CA ARG A 52 -5.60 -2.46 -11.12
C ARG A 52 -5.47 -3.68 -12.02
N ASP A 53 -5.60 -3.49 -13.33
CA ASP A 53 -5.62 -4.62 -14.26
C ASP A 53 -4.24 -5.26 -14.41
N ALA A 54 -3.16 -4.45 -14.35
CA ALA A 54 -1.79 -4.94 -14.41
C ALA A 54 -1.50 -5.88 -13.23
N ILE A 55 -1.66 -5.39 -12.00
CA ILE A 55 -1.43 -6.22 -10.81
C ILE A 55 -2.34 -7.46 -10.79
N LYS A 56 -3.60 -7.34 -11.23
CA LYS A 56 -4.51 -8.47 -11.30
C LYS A 56 -4.01 -9.52 -12.29
N ASN A 57 -3.60 -9.12 -13.49
CA ASN A 57 -3.10 -10.04 -14.49
C ASN A 57 -1.78 -10.68 -14.03
N ASP A 58 -0.87 -9.90 -13.45
CA ASP A 58 0.39 -10.42 -12.90
C ASP A 58 0.15 -11.46 -11.81
N LEU A 59 -0.86 -11.27 -10.94
CA LEU A 59 -1.25 -12.24 -9.92
C LEU A 59 -1.88 -13.51 -10.52
N ILE A 60 -2.67 -13.37 -11.59
CA ILE A 60 -3.28 -14.51 -12.31
C ILE A 60 -2.19 -15.33 -13.01
N ASP A 61 -1.29 -14.66 -13.73
CA ASP A 61 -0.21 -15.27 -14.50
C ASP A 61 0.77 -16.00 -13.58
N LEU A 62 1.04 -15.42 -12.39
CA LEU A 62 1.87 -16.02 -11.37
C LEU A 62 1.26 -17.29 -10.76
N ASN A 63 -0.08 -17.35 -10.67
CA ASN A 63 -0.84 -18.45 -10.08
C ASN A 63 -0.26 -18.93 -8.73
N ASP A 64 -0.13 -18.00 -7.77
CA ASP A 64 0.45 -18.28 -6.46
C ASP A 64 -0.39 -19.35 -5.72
N ALA A 65 0.23 -20.53 -5.52
CA ALA A 65 -0.39 -21.67 -4.86
C ALA A 65 -0.79 -21.37 -3.41
N TRP A 66 0.00 -20.55 -2.71
CA TRP A 66 -0.31 -20.16 -1.34
C TRP A 66 -1.55 -19.28 -1.29
N ILE A 67 -1.64 -18.28 -2.17
CA ILE A 67 -2.85 -17.42 -2.20
C ILE A 67 -4.07 -18.26 -2.54
N SER A 68 -3.97 -19.18 -3.50
CA SER A 68 -5.07 -20.05 -3.90
C SER A 68 -5.56 -20.95 -2.75
N GLU A 69 -4.65 -21.49 -1.94
CA GLU A 69 -5.00 -22.41 -0.84
C GLU A 69 -5.42 -21.67 0.45
N TYR A 70 -4.84 -20.50 0.74
CA TYR A 70 -4.94 -19.86 2.05
C TYR A 70 -5.75 -18.56 2.06
N SER A 71 -6.08 -17.93 0.92
CA SER A 71 -6.79 -16.64 0.87
C SER A 71 -8.18 -16.68 1.52
N GLY A 72 -8.92 -17.78 1.34
CA GLY A 72 -10.27 -17.97 1.91
C GLY A 72 -10.31 -18.32 3.39
N ARG A 73 -9.16 -18.49 4.06
CA ARG A 73 -9.13 -18.80 5.49
C ARG A 73 -9.47 -17.54 6.29
N GLY A 74 -10.32 -17.67 7.31
CA GLY A 74 -10.84 -16.55 8.08
C GLY A 74 -9.77 -15.59 8.61
N ARG A 75 -8.61 -16.09 9.02
CA ARG A 75 -7.47 -15.26 9.46
C ARG A 75 -6.95 -14.34 8.35
N ASN A 76 -6.75 -14.88 7.15
CA ASN A 76 -6.23 -14.12 6.01
C ASN A 76 -7.31 -13.21 5.41
N ALA A 77 -8.56 -13.66 5.37
CA ALA A 77 -9.69 -12.82 4.97
C ALA A 77 -9.87 -11.62 5.90
N ALA A 78 -9.78 -11.83 7.22
CA ALA A 78 -9.83 -10.76 8.22
C ALA A 78 -8.64 -9.80 8.09
N ALA A 79 -7.43 -10.30 7.81
CA ALA A 79 -6.26 -9.46 7.55
C ALA A 79 -6.41 -8.66 6.25
N ALA A 80 -6.97 -9.25 5.19
CA ALA A 80 -7.23 -8.58 3.92
C ALA A 80 -8.28 -7.47 4.04
N GLN A 81 -9.30 -7.66 4.89
CA GLN A 81 -10.34 -6.66 5.13
C GLN A 81 -9.80 -5.36 5.73
N LYS A 82 -8.65 -5.41 6.42
CA LYS A 82 -7.98 -4.24 7.01
C LYS A 82 -7.07 -3.50 6.03
N THR A 83 -7.10 -3.88 4.75
CA THR A 83 -6.36 -3.21 3.69
C THR A 83 -7.30 -2.41 2.81
N GLU A 84 -7.05 -1.12 2.70
CA GLU A 84 -7.72 -0.26 1.72
C GLU A 84 -6.84 -0.12 0.49
N THR A 85 -7.41 -0.39 -0.69
CA THR A 85 -6.68 -0.27 -1.95
C THR A 85 -7.23 0.86 -2.80
N PHE A 86 -6.36 1.76 -3.24
CA PHE A 86 -6.70 2.82 -4.18
C PHE A 86 -5.93 2.67 -5.48
N TYR A 87 -6.59 3.05 -6.57
CA TYR A 87 -6.08 2.97 -7.94
C TYR A 87 -6.09 4.35 -8.61
N PRO A 88 -5.20 5.28 -8.23
CA PRO A 88 -5.19 6.61 -8.83
C PRO A 88 -4.83 6.50 -10.32
N PRO A 89 -5.66 6.97 -11.26
CA PRO A 89 -5.40 6.77 -12.69
C PRO A 89 -4.31 7.70 -13.26
N SER A 90 -3.95 8.78 -12.57
CA SER A 90 -2.88 9.69 -12.99
C SER A 90 -2.13 10.29 -11.81
N LEU A 91 -0.98 10.92 -12.09
CA LEU A 91 -0.16 11.60 -11.08
C LEU A 91 -0.93 12.68 -10.30
N ALA A 92 -1.81 13.41 -10.98
CA ALA A 92 -2.66 14.42 -10.33
C ALA A 92 -3.65 13.80 -9.34
N HIS A 93 -4.25 12.66 -9.70
CA HIS A 93 -5.15 11.93 -8.80
C HIS A 93 -4.40 11.35 -7.60
N LEU A 94 -3.17 10.86 -7.79
CA LEU A 94 -2.33 10.39 -6.69
C LEU A 94 -2.02 11.53 -5.71
N ARG A 95 -1.59 12.69 -6.22
CA ARG A 95 -1.30 13.87 -5.39
C ARG A 95 -2.53 14.34 -4.64
N LEU A 96 -3.67 14.43 -5.32
CA LEU A 96 -4.93 14.79 -4.70
C LEU A 96 -5.31 13.80 -3.59
N LEU A 97 -5.22 12.49 -3.86
CA LEU A 97 -5.49 11.46 -2.87
C LEU A 97 -4.58 11.61 -1.63
N LEU A 98 -3.27 11.76 -1.84
CA LEU A 98 -2.32 11.96 -0.73
C LEU A 98 -2.63 13.22 0.09
N SER A 99 -3.15 14.28 -0.54
CA SER A 99 -3.57 15.50 0.17
C SER A 99 -4.91 15.38 0.89
N MET A 100 -5.78 14.46 0.45
CA MET A 100 -7.11 14.27 1.00
C MET A 100 -7.19 13.15 2.03
N LEU A 101 -6.19 12.27 2.11
CA LEU A 101 -6.10 11.26 3.15
C LEU A 101 -5.82 11.94 4.49
N HIS A 102 -6.74 11.79 5.43
CA HIS A 102 -6.57 12.28 6.80
C HIS A 102 -7.29 11.32 7.75
N GLU A 103 -6.74 11.23 8.95
CA GLU A 103 -7.42 10.61 10.08
C GLU A 103 -8.64 11.46 10.47
N TYR A 104 -9.72 10.81 10.89
CA TYR A 104 -10.90 11.51 11.40
C TYR A 104 -10.53 12.36 12.63
N ASP A 105 -10.72 13.68 12.53
CA ASP A 105 -10.46 14.67 13.60
C ASP A 105 -11.75 15.43 13.96
N ASP A 106 -12.83 14.68 14.25
CA ASP A 106 -14.18 15.20 14.56
C ASP A 106 -14.86 16.05 13.47
N VAL A 107 -14.18 16.25 12.34
CA VAL A 107 -14.69 16.90 11.14
C VAL A 107 -14.66 15.90 9.99
N LEU A 108 -15.84 15.53 9.52
CA LEU A 108 -15.97 14.62 8.39
C LEU A 108 -15.78 15.41 7.08
N HIS A 109 -14.59 15.34 6.50
CA HIS A 109 -14.31 16.04 5.24
C HIS A 109 -14.93 15.28 4.05
N HIS A 110 -14.53 14.03 3.82
CA HIS A 110 -15.05 13.22 2.70
C HIS A 110 -14.99 11.73 3.04
N ALA A 111 -16.13 11.05 2.99
CA ALA A 111 -16.31 9.68 3.50
C ALA A 111 -15.38 8.60 2.90
N LYS A 112 -14.74 8.84 1.75
CA LYS A 112 -13.78 7.90 1.13
C LYS A 112 -12.31 8.17 1.48
N THR A 113 -12.00 9.31 2.07
CA THR A 113 -10.61 9.72 2.36
C THR A 113 -10.39 10.08 3.81
N THR A 114 -11.48 10.31 4.55
CA THR A 114 -11.49 10.31 6.00
C THR A 114 -11.39 8.87 6.49
N LEU A 115 -10.28 8.56 7.17
CA LEU A 115 -10.01 7.23 7.72
C LEU A 115 -10.53 7.15 9.15
N ASP A 116 -11.29 6.10 9.47
CA ASP A 116 -11.82 5.87 10.82
C ASP A 116 -10.71 5.70 11.89
N THR A 117 -9.52 5.29 11.45
CA THR A 117 -8.38 5.02 12.33
C THR A 117 -7.09 5.27 11.56
N ALA A 118 -6.07 5.81 12.24
CA ALA A 118 -4.73 5.92 11.68
C ALA A 118 -4.22 4.57 11.14
N PRO A 119 -3.89 4.48 9.84
CA PRO A 119 -3.25 3.31 9.27
C PRO A 119 -1.79 3.20 9.75
N THR A 120 -1.29 1.98 9.83
CA THR A 120 0.07 1.69 10.32
C THR A 120 1.05 1.39 9.19
N LEU A 121 0.56 1.26 7.94
CA LEU A 121 1.39 1.01 6.78
C LEU A 121 0.82 1.70 5.53
N LEU A 122 1.68 2.45 4.82
CA LEU A 122 1.41 2.96 3.49
C LEU A 122 2.33 2.25 2.48
N VAL A 123 1.74 1.62 1.47
CA VAL A 123 2.49 0.96 0.38
C VAL A 123 2.29 1.73 -0.91
N LEU A 124 3.39 2.24 -1.46
CA LEU A 124 3.45 2.88 -2.77
C LEU A 124 3.97 1.87 -3.79
N HIS A 125 3.08 1.29 -4.59
CA HIS A 125 3.41 0.25 -5.56
C HIS A 125 3.56 0.82 -6.96
N GLU A 126 4.70 0.56 -7.60
CA GLU A 126 4.99 0.90 -9.01
C GLU A 126 4.70 2.36 -9.41
N ILE A 127 4.86 3.31 -8.49
CA ILE A 127 4.58 4.73 -8.75
C ILE A 127 5.45 5.33 -9.87
N SER A 128 6.56 4.66 -10.24
CA SER A 128 7.38 5.00 -11.41
C SER A 128 6.58 4.99 -12.71
N GLU A 129 5.49 4.21 -12.82
CA GLU A 129 4.66 4.14 -14.02
C GLU A 129 3.98 5.49 -14.37
N TYR A 130 3.70 6.32 -13.35
CA TYR A 130 3.17 7.67 -13.59
C TYR A 130 4.17 8.60 -14.29
N PHE A 131 5.45 8.28 -14.23
CA PHE A 131 6.55 9.10 -14.75
C PHE A 131 7.10 8.58 -16.08
N THR A 132 6.66 7.41 -16.54
CA THR A 132 7.08 6.83 -17.83
C THR A 132 6.09 7.14 -18.97
N SER A 133 4.79 7.30 -18.66
CA SER A 133 3.72 7.34 -19.67
C SER A 133 3.20 8.74 -20.03
N GLN A 134 3.46 9.77 -19.23
CA GLN A 134 2.95 11.15 -19.42
C GLN A 134 4.10 12.18 -19.32
N ALA A 135 4.88 12.31 -20.39
CA ALA A 135 6.09 13.14 -20.40
C ALA A 135 5.81 14.61 -20.78
N SER A 136 5.43 15.42 -19.80
CA SER A 136 5.79 16.85 -19.73
C SER A 136 6.24 17.24 -18.32
N ASP A 137 5.60 16.68 -17.29
CA ASP A 137 5.84 17.00 -15.87
C ASP A 137 6.64 15.92 -15.12
N ALA A 138 7.10 14.89 -15.84
CA ALA A 138 7.81 13.74 -15.29
C ALA A 138 9.27 14.09 -14.95
N THR A 139 9.43 14.91 -13.91
CA THR A 139 10.74 15.32 -13.38
C THR A 139 11.10 14.53 -12.12
N VAL A 140 12.39 14.42 -11.83
CA VAL A 140 12.87 13.83 -10.56
C VAL A 140 12.31 14.59 -9.36
N SER A 141 12.18 15.93 -9.46
CA SER A 141 11.55 16.74 -8.42
C SER A 141 10.07 16.40 -8.22
N ALA A 142 9.32 16.16 -9.31
CA ALA A 142 7.93 15.73 -9.22
C ALA A 142 7.79 14.35 -8.54
N TYR A 143 8.71 13.42 -8.80
CA TYR A 143 8.76 12.12 -8.13
C TYR A 143 9.07 12.26 -6.64
N LEU A 144 10.13 13.01 -6.30
CA LEU A 144 10.51 13.26 -4.91
C LEU A 144 9.42 14.01 -4.13
N SER A 145 8.68 14.89 -4.79
CA SER A 145 7.53 15.59 -4.20
C SER A 145 6.41 14.62 -3.81
N VAL A 146 6.13 13.59 -4.61
CA VAL A 146 5.15 12.54 -4.26
C VAL A 146 5.64 11.75 -3.04
N ILE A 147 6.89 11.29 -3.07
CA ILE A 147 7.49 10.57 -1.93
C ILE A 147 7.44 11.42 -0.66
N SER A 148 7.83 12.70 -0.76
CA SER A 148 7.81 13.63 0.38
C SER A 148 6.39 13.84 0.92
N SER A 149 5.40 13.96 0.04
CA SER A 149 4.00 14.09 0.43
C SER A 149 3.49 12.83 1.15
N ALA A 150 3.86 11.65 0.66
CA ALA A 150 3.53 10.39 1.31
C ALA A 150 4.20 10.26 2.68
N MET A 151 5.47 10.64 2.80
CA MET A 151 6.17 10.65 4.09
C MET A 151 5.54 11.65 5.08
N ALA A 152 5.20 12.86 4.61
CA ALA A 152 4.52 13.86 5.43
C ALA A 152 3.15 13.36 5.92
N LEU A 153 2.38 12.71 5.04
CA LEU A 153 1.12 12.07 5.40
C LEU A 153 1.32 11.00 6.48
N THR A 154 2.28 10.10 6.32
CA THR A 154 2.56 9.07 7.34
C THR A 154 3.01 9.66 8.67
N ALA A 155 3.67 10.82 8.66
CA ALA A 155 4.09 11.52 9.86
C ALA A 155 2.95 12.28 10.55
N SER A 156 1.87 12.61 9.82
CA SER A 156 0.68 13.27 10.39
C SER A 156 -0.27 12.32 11.11
N TRP A 157 -0.13 11.01 10.90
CA TRP A 157 -0.97 10.02 11.58
C TRP A 157 -0.64 9.95 13.06
N SER A 158 -1.68 9.77 13.88
CA SER A 158 -1.52 9.71 15.32
C SER A 158 -0.51 8.60 15.72
N PRO A 159 0.53 8.93 16.51
CA PRO A 159 1.47 7.93 16.98
C PRO A 159 0.73 6.98 17.92
N ARG A 160 0.81 5.67 17.64
CA ARG A 160 0.29 4.65 18.54
C ARG A 160 1.26 4.47 19.70
N TRP A 161 0.84 4.83 20.91
CA TRP A 161 1.58 4.66 22.17
C TRP A 161 1.13 3.37 22.85
#